data_AF-A0A1F2RVR4-F1
#
_entry.id   AF-A0A1F2RVR4-F1
#
_cell.length_a   1.000
_cell.length_b   1.000
_cell.length_c   1.000
_cell.angle_alpha   90.00
_cell.angle_beta   90.00
_cell.angle_gamma   90.00
#
_symmetry.space_group_name_H-M   'P 1'
#
loop_
_entity.id
_entity.type
_entity.pdbx_description
1 polymer ?
#
loop_
_entity_poly.entity_id
_entity_poly.type
_entity_poly.pdbx_seq_one_letter_code
_entity_poly.pdbx_strand_id
1 'polypeptide(L)' 'MRTTDQTLEEILTLAAAHFKVPRAELSPDDDFFKKLGINSLQALELLTRLEHHFGVELPDYELQGVSDFRTLAERIQARL' A
#
# COMPACT_ATOMS: atom_id res chain seq x y z
N MET A 1 -4.85 -17.30 -9.95
CA MET A 1 -3.79 -16.87 -9.02
C MET A 1 -3.62 -15.38 -9.20
N ARG A 2 -3.87 -14.58 -8.16
CA ARG A 2 -3.53 -13.14 -8.19
C ARG A 2 -2.01 -13.01 -8.21
N THR A 3 -1.46 -12.11 -9.02
CA THR A 3 -0.02 -11.81 -9.05
C THR A 3 0.28 -10.59 -8.20
N THR A 4 1.54 -10.42 -7.79
CA THR A 4 2.00 -9.22 -7.08
C THR A 4 1.64 -7.94 -7.84
N ASP A 5 1.75 -7.94 -9.17
CA ASP A 5 1.36 -6.81 -10.02
C ASP A 5 -0.12 -6.43 -9.85
N GLN A 6 -1.03 -7.41 -9.81
CA GLN A 6 -2.46 -7.12 -9.60
C GLN A 6 -2.73 -6.55 -8.20
N THR A 7 -2.09 -7.11 -7.18
CA THR A 7 -2.22 -6.61 -5.80
C THR A 7 -1.67 -5.20 -5.67
N LEU A 8 -0.55 -4.90 -6.34
CA LEU A 8 0.05 -3.57 -6.43
C LEU A 8 -0.89 -2.56 -7.11
N GLU A 9 -1.46 -2.90 -8.27
CA GLU A 9 -2.42 -2.02 -8.96
C GLU A 9 -3.66 -1.73 -8.10
N GLU A 10 -4.17 -2.74 -7.39
CA GLU A 10 -5.28 -2.59 -6.44
C GLU A 10 -4.91 -1.67 -5.29
N ILE A 11 -3.74 -1.86 -4.66
CA ILE A 11 -3.24 -1.00 -3.58
C ILE A 11 -3.10 0.44 -4.06
N LEU A 12 -2.49 0.66 -5.23
CA LEU A 12 -2.32 1.99 -5.82
C LEU A 12 -3.68 2.65 -6.08
N THR A 13 -4.65 1.88 -6.58
CA THR A 13 -6.01 2.37 -6.82
C THR A 13 -6.73 2.73 -5.53
N LEU A 14 -6.62 1.89 -4.49
CA LEU A 14 -7.21 2.12 -3.17
C LEU A 14 -6.57 3.33 -2.48
N ALA A 15 -5.25 3.46 -2.54
CA ALA A 15 -4.52 4.61 -2.03
C ALA A 15 -4.91 5.88 -2.78
N ALA A 16 -4.92 5.86 -4.10
CA ALA A 16 -5.33 6.99 -4.94
C ALA A 16 -6.76 7.47 -4.61
N ALA A 17 -7.70 6.53 -4.52
CA ALA A 17 -9.09 6.84 -4.17
C ALA A 17 -9.22 7.39 -2.74
N HIS A 18 -8.47 6.84 -1.79
CA HIS A 18 -8.52 7.25 -0.39
C HIS A 18 -7.93 8.65 -0.17
N PHE A 19 -6.75 8.92 -0.72
CA PHE A 19 -6.06 10.20 -0.59
C PHE A 19 -6.50 11.24 -1.63
N LYS A 20 -7.43 10.88 -2.53
CA LYS A 20 -7.92 11.73 -3.61
C LYS A 20 -6.81 12.26 -4.51
N VAL A 21 -5.80 11.42 -4.75
CA VAL A 21 -4.71 11.71 -5.69
C VAL A 21 -4.91 10.93 -6.98
N PRO A 22 -4.41 11.40 -8.12
CA PRO A 22 -4.49 10.65 -9.36
C PRO A 22 -3.50 9.47 -9.34
N ARG A 23 -4.02 8.26 -9.60
CA ARG A 23 -3.23 7.04 -9.85
C ARG A 23 -2.05 7.19 -10.81
N ALA A 24 -2.13 8.12 -11.76
CA ALA A 24 -1.08 8.36 -12.75
C ALA A 24 0.17 9.04 -12.16
N GLU A 25 0.05 9.63 -10.97
CA GLU A 25 1.17 10.23 -10.24
C GLU A 25 1.81 9.27 -9.22
N LEU A 26 1.25 8.07 -9.06
CA LEU A 26 1.76 7.05 -8.15
C LEU A 26 2.51 5.98 -8.93
N SER A 27 3.77 5.76 -8.58
CA SER A 27 4.55 4.63 -9.09
C SER A 27 4.71 3.55 -8.01
N PRO A 28 4.99 2.30 -8.42
CA PRO A 28 5.27 1.21 -7.48
C PRO A 28 6.46 1.49 -6.55
N ASP A 29 7.48 2.12 -7.10
CA ASP A 29 8.76 2.42 -6.44
C ASP A 29 8.78 3.84 -5.83
N ASP A 30 7.61 4.49 -5.77
CA ASP A 30 7.48 5.81 -5.16
C ASP A 30 7.19 5.71 -3.67
N ASP A 31 7.87 6.59 -2.92
CA ASP A 31 7.64 6.77 -1.50
C ASP A 31 6.24 7.36 -1.26
N PHE A 32 5.33 6.59 -0.67
CA PHE A 32 3.95 6.99 -0.48
C PHE A 32 3.81 8.12 0.56
N PHE A 33 4.72 8.24 1.53
CA PHE A 33 4.71 9.37 2.47
C PHE A 33 4.99 10.68 1.74
N LYS A 34 6.00 10.68 0.87
CA LYS A 34 6.37 11.85 0.07
C LYS A 34 5.37 12.15 -1.04
N LYS A 35 4.89 11.12 -1.74
CA LYS A 35 3.96 11.29 -2.88
C LYS A 35 2.57 11.66 -2.45
N LEU A 36 2.03 11.00 -1.44
CA LEU A 36 0.70 11.29 -0.94
C LEU A 36 0.72 12.48 0.03
N GLY A 37 1.90 12.87 0.53
CA GLY A 37 2.04 13.91 1.55
C GLY A 37 1.43 13.49 2.88
N ILE A 38 1.44 12.19 3.18
CA ILE A 38 0.76 11.60 4.34
C ILE A 38 1.72 11.46 5.53
N ASN A 39 1.15 11.42 6.72
CA ASN A 39 1.87 11.14 7.95
C ASN A 39 1.76 9.64 8.36
N SER A 40 2.52 9.24 9.39
CA SER A 40 2.52 7.86 9.90
C SER A 40 1.14 7.35 10.31
N LEU A 41 0.27 8.22 10.84
CA LEU A 41 -1.09 7.85 11.22
C LEU A 41 -1.95 7.52 9.99
N GLN A 42 -1.91 8.37 8.98
CA GLN A 42 -2.62 8.15 7.71
C GLN A 42 -2.11 6.92 6.95
N ALA A 43 -0.81 6.63 7.04
CA ALA A 43 -0.24 5.40 6.49
C ALA A 43 -0.78 4.17 7.22
N LEU A 44 -0.86 4.21 8.55
CA LEU A 44 -1.49 3.17 9.37
C LEU A 44 -2.97 2.97 9.01
N GLU A 45 -3.73 4.05 8.79
CA GLU A 45 -5.13 3.98 8.35
C GLU A 45 -5.28 3.29 6.98
N LEU A 46 -4.39 3.62 6.02
CA LEU A 46 -4.33 2.96 4.73
C LEU A 46 -4.01 1.47 4.90
N LEU A 47 -2.98 1.15 5.67
CA LEU A 47 -2.55 -0.23 5.94
C LEU A 47 -3.69 -1.07 6.52
N THR A 48 -4.34 -0.57 7.58
CA THR A 48 -5.48 -1.23 8.23
C THR A 48 -6.60 -1.52 7.23
N ARG A 49 -6.85 -0.57 6.31
CA ARG A 49 -7.85 -0.74 5.26
C ARG A 49 -7.43 -1.81 4.24
N LEU A 50 -6.16 -1.84 3.84
CA LEU A 50 -5.63 -2.86 2.94
C LEU A 50 -5.68 -4.24 3.60
N GLU A 51 -5.23 -4.36 4.85
CA GLU A 51 -5.32 -5.57 5.68
C GLU A 51 -6.75 -6.12 5.72
N HIS A 52 -7.73 -5.27 6.04
CA HIS A 52 -9.14 -5.65 6.06
C HIS A 52 -9.69 -6.00 4.66
N HIS A 53 -9.23 -5.31 3.61
CA HIS A 53 -9.67 -5.54 2.24
C HIS A 53 -9.15 -6.88 1.69
N PHE A 54 -7.88 -7.19 1.94
CA PHE A 54 -7.24 -8.43 1.49
C PHE A 54 -7.40 -9.59 2.47
N GLY A 55 -7.81 -9.31 3.72
CA GLY A 55 -7.92 -10.31 4.78
C GLY A 55 -6.56 -10.78 5.30
N VAL A 56 -5.57 -9.88 5.35
CA VAL A 56 -4.20 -10.18 5.78
C VAL A 56 -3.84 -9.37 7.03
N GLU A 57 -2.88 -9.87 7.81
CA GLU A 57 -2.31 -9.15 8.97
C GLU A 57 -0.83 -8.82 8.70
N LEU A 58 -0.51 -7.53 8.66
CA LEU A 58 0.82 -6.97 8.43
C LEU A 58 1.40 -6.47 9.75
N PRO A 59 2.31 -7.23 10.38
CA PRO A 59 2.92 -6.80 11.63
C PRO A 59 3.90 -5.64 11.39
N ASP A 60 3.98 -4.72 12.36
CA ASP A 60 4.75 -3.47 12.26
C ASP A 60 6.22 -3.67 11.90
N TYR A 61 6.84 -4.76 12.39
CA TYR A 61 8.24 -5.05 12.13
C TYR A 61 8.54 -5.34 10.64
N GLU A 62 7.56 -5.80 9.87
CA GLU A 62 7.71 -6.02 8.43
C GLU A 62 7.45 -4.76 7.60
N LEU A 63 6.68 -3.83 8.18
CA LEU A 63 6.41 -2.52 7.63
C LEU A 63 7.51 -1.51 8.01
N GLN A 64 8.37 -1.86 8.96
CA GLN A 64 9.46 -1.01 9.39
C GLN A 64 10.45 -0.80 8.23
N GLY A 65 10.46 0.42 7.68
CA GLY A 65 11.27 0.78 6.52
C GLY A 65 10.58 0.55 5.17
N VAL A 66 9.31 0.11 5.17
CA VAL A 66 8.49 0.07 3.96
C VAL A 66 7.92 1.45 3.71
N SER A 67 8.42 2.10 2.66
CA SER A 67 7.92 3.41 2.21
C SER A 67 7.32 3.38 0.82
N ASP A 68 7.42 2.25 0.10
CA ASP A 68 7.04 2.14 -1.31
C ASP A 68 5.91 1.11 -1.51
N PHE A 69 5.07 1.34 -2.52
CA PHE A 69 3.91 0.50 -2.80
C PHE A 69 4.28 -0.91 -3.25
N ARG A 70 5.39 -1.08 -3.98
CA ARG A 70 5.90 -2.38 -4.44
C ARG A 70 6.15 -3.32 -3.27
N THR A 71 6.96 -2.89 -2.33
CA THR A 71 7.33 -3.69 -1.15
C THR A 71 6.08 -4.01 -0.33
N LEU A 72 5.16 -3.05 -0.19
CA LEU A 72 3.89 -3.24 0.51
C LEU A 72 3.01 -4.30 -0.17
N ALA A 73 2.92 -4.26 -1.50
CA ALA A 73 2.20 -5.25 -2.30
C ALA A 73 2.80 -6.65 -2.17
N GLU A 74 4.14 -6.77 -2.18
CA GLU A 74 4.83 -8.05 -1.95
C GLU A 74 4.51 -8.65 -0.59
N ARG A 75 4.46 -7.82 0.48
CA ARG A 75 4.14 -8.27 1.83
C ARG A 75 2.71 -8.78 1.98
N ILE A 76 1.77 -8.12 1.32
CA ILE A 76 0.35 -8.53 1.26
C ILE A 76 0.23 -9.80 0.43
N GLN A 77 0.84 -9.84 -0.76
CA GLN A 77 0.81 -10.99 -1.65
C GLN A 77 1.43 -12.24 -1.03
N ALA A 78 2.47 -12.11 -0.21
CA ALA A 78 3.07 -13.23 0.51
C ALA A 78 2.14 -13.85 1.57
N ARG A 79 1.03 -13.18 1.91
CA ARG A 79 0.03 -13.61 2.89
C ARG A 79 -1.33 -13.97 2.30
N LEU A 80 -1.56 -13.63 1.03
CA LEU A 80 -2.76 -13.96 0.24
C LEU A 80 -2.72 -15.41 -0.24
#